data_AF-E3EBF3-F1
#
_entry.id   AF-E3EBF3-F1
#
_cell.length_a   1.000
_cell.length_b   1.000
_cell.length_c   1.000
_cell.angle_alpha   90.00
_cell.angle_beta   90.00
_cell.angle_gamma   90.00
#
_symmetry.space_group_name_H-M   'P 1'
#
loop_
_entity.id
_entity.type
_entity.pdbx_description
1 polymer ?
#
loop_
_entity_poly.entity_id
_entity_poly.type
_entity_poly.pdbx_seq_one_letter_code
_entity_poly.pdbx_strand_id
1 'polypeptide(L)' 'MTLCGDAENKCPITPPRVRREHWGFDDPAKARGTEEEQWSVFQRIRDEVGTRIRKFAETGE' A
#
# COMPACT_ATOMS: atom_id res chain seq x y z
N MET A 1 0.67 5.07 8.51
CA MET A 1 0.16 4.47 7.26
C MET A 1 1.03 3.26 6.93
N THR A 2 0.46 2.08 6.86
CA THR A 2 1.11 0.86 6.34
C THR A 2 0.39 0.45 5.05
N LEU A 3 1.13 -0.02 4.04
CA LEU A 3 0.61 -0.20 2.68
C LEU A 3 0.47 -1.67 2.24
N CYS A 4 1.06 -2.60 2.98
CA CYS A 4 0.94 -4.03 2.69
C CYS A 4 0.97 -4.82 4.00
N GLY A 5 0.47 -6.06 3.96
CA GLY A 5 0.40 -6.90 5.16
C GLY A 5 1.77 -7.17 5.78
N ASP A 6 2.83 -7.25 4.97
CA ASP A 6 4.20 -7.42 5.48
C ASP A 6 4.65 -6.19 6.31
N ALA A 7 4.37 -4.99 5.82
CA ALA A 7 4.65 -3.75 6.54
C ALA A 7 3.81 -3.62 7.81
N GLU A 8 2.55 -4.05 7.79
CA GLU A 8 1.67 -4.04 8.97
C GLU A 8 2.22 -4.94 10.09
N ASN A 9 2.64 -6.16 9.72
CA ASN A 9 3.17 -7.15 10.64
C ASN A 9 4.56 -6.80 11.19
N LYS A 10 5.41 -6.18 10.38
CA LYS A 10 6.78 -5.81 10.78
C LYS A 10 6.87 -4.43 11.44
N CYS A 11 5.85 -3.57 11.29
CA CYS A 11 5.89 -2.24 11.88
C CYS A 11 5.90 -2.32 13.41
N PRO A 12 6.89 -1.72 14.08
CA PRO A 12 6.93 -1.64 15.53
C PRO A 12 5.66 -1.03 16.12
N ILE A 13 5.39 -1.36 17.39
CA ILE A 13 4.26 -0.78 18.13
C ILE A 13 4.43 0.73 18.18
N THR A 14 3.40 1.45 17.72
CA THR A 14 3.34 2.91 17.78
C THR A 14 2.67 3.38 19.07
N PRO A 15 3.12 4.51 19.67
CA PRO A 15 2.46 5.07 20.84
C PRO A 15 0.97 5.38 20.61
N PRO A 16 0.10 5.33 21.65
CA PRO A 16 -1.36 5.49 21.49
C PRO A 16 -1.82 6.82 20.88
N ARG A 17 -0.99 7.86 20.98
CA ARG A 17 -1.23 9.19 20.41
C ARG A 17 -0.97 9.30 18.90
N VAL A 18 -0.39 8.27 18.29
CA VAL A 18 -0.08 8.25 16.85
C VAL A 18 -1.23 7.60 16.10
N ARG A 19 -1.86 8.34 15.18
CA ARG A 19 -2.86 7.78 14.27
C ARG A 19 -2.19 6.78 13.34
N ARG A 20 -2.55 5.51 13.47
CA ARG A 20 -2.11 4.42 12.60
C ARG A 20 -3.28 3.98 11.74
N GLU A 21 -3.07 3.95 10.43
CA GLU A 21 -3.98 3.34 9.48
C GLU A 21 -3.22 2.36 8.61
N HIS A 22 -3.94 1.33 8.20
CA HIS A 22 -3.48 0.33 7.26
C HIS A 22 -4.31 0.40 5.98
N TRP A 23 -3.65 0.61 4.85
CA TRP A 23 -4.23 0.51 3.52
C TRP A 23 -3.63 -0.72 2.85
N GLY A 24 -4.40 -1.81 2.75
CA GLY A 24 -3.88 -3.07 2.21
C GLY A 24 -3.79 -3.05 0.69
N PHE A 25 -2.58 -3.07 0.14
CA PHE A 25 -2.29 -3.33 -1.26
C PHE A 25 -1.51 -4.65 -1.41
N ASP A 26 -1.62 -5.27 -2.58
CA ASP A 26 -0.75 -6.38 -2.93
C ASP A 26 0.70 -5.90 -2.99
N ASP A 27 1.62 -6.75 -2.54
CA ASP A 27 3.06 -6.44 -2.64
C ASP A 27 3.54 -6.73 -4.06
N PRO A 28 3.88 -5.71 -4.87
CA PRO A 28 4.30 -5.93 -6.25
C PRO A 28 5.64 -6.68 -6.33
N ALA A 29 6.46 -6.68 -5.26
CA ALA A 29 7.69 -7.47 -5.22
C ALA A 29 7.44 -8.98 -5.10
N LYS A 30 6.20 -9.39 -4.77
CA LYS A 30 5.78 -10.80 -4.77
C LYS A 30 5.12 -11.22 -6.08
N ALA A 31 4.96 -10.32 -7.04
CA ALA A 31 4.44 -10.65 -8.36
C ALA A 31 5.33 -11.71 -9.02
N ARG A 32 4.69 -12.71 -9.64
CA ARG A 32 5.37 -13.79 -10.38
C ARG A 32 4.97 -13.68 -11.85
N GLY A 33 5.84 -14.16 -12.73
CA GLY A 33 5.63 -14.07 -14.18
C GLY A 33 6.84 -13.46 -14.88
N THR A 34 6.65 -13.07 -16.14
CA THR A 34 7.67 -12.34 -16.91
C THR A 34 7.90 -10.94 -16.34
N GLU A 35 8.97 -10.27 -16.79
CA GLU A 35 9.24 -8.88 -16.38
C GLU A 35 8.08 -7.94 -16.75
N GLU A 36 7.42 -8.17 -17.89
CA GLU A 36 6.27 -7.38 -18.34
C GLU A 36 5.04 -7.61 -17.46
N GLU A 37 4.81 -8.86 -17.03
CA GLU A 37 3.71 -9.19 -16.10
C GLU A 37 3.96 -8.55 -14.74
N GLN A 38 5.19 -8.65 -14.22
CA GLN A 38 5.58 -7.99 -12.97
C GLN A 38 5.44 -6.47 -13.09
N TRP A 39 5.95 -5.87 -14.17
CA TRP A 39 5.85 -4.44 -14.43
C TRP A 39 4.40 -3.95 -14.52
N SER A 40 3.51 -4.75 -15.10
CA SER A 40 2.08 -4.45 -15.15
C SER A 40 1.46 -4.45 -13.75
N VAL A 41 1.87 -5.36 -12.86
CA VAL A 41 1.46 -5.35 -11.45
C VAL A 41 1.96 -4.10 -10.72
N PHE A 42 3.22 -3.71 -10.92
CA PHE A 42 3.75 -2.47 -10.33
C PHE A 42 2.94 -1.23 -10.75
N GLN A 43 2.60 -1.12 -12.03
CA GLN A 43 1.79 -0.01 -12.54
C GLN A 43 0.38 0.00 -11.94
N ARG A 44 -0.26 -1.17 -11.87
CA ARG A 44 -1.58 -1.31 -11.24
C ARG A 44 -1.56 -0.82 -9.79
N ILE A 45 -0.62 -1.31 -8.98
CA ILE A 45 -0.52 -0.93 -7.56
C ILE A 45 -0.19 0.56 -7.40
N ARG A 46 0.68 1.13 -8.23
CA ARG A 46 0.94 2.57 -8.26
C ARG A 46 -0.34 3.38 -8.46
N ASP A 47 -1.19 2.96 -9.40
CA ASP A 47 -2.41 3.70 -9.76
C ASP A 47 -3.50 3.55 -8.69
N GLU A 48 -3.61 2.37 -8.07
CA GLU A 48 -4.47 2.12 -6.90
C GLU A 48 -4.06 2.99 -5.70
N VAL A 49 -2.77 3.04 -5.38
CA VAL A 49 -2.22 3.90 -4.32
C VAL A 49 -2.50 5.37 -4.61
N GLY A 50 -2.28 5.82 -5.86
CA GLY A 50 -2.55 7.19 -6.27
C GLY A 50 -4.04 7.56 -6.13
N THR A 51 -4.94 6.64 -6.48
CA THR A 51 -6.39 6.84 -6.32
C THR A 51 -6.78 6.93 -4.84
N ARG A 52 -6.19 6.07 -4.00
CA ARG A 52 -6.42 6.08 -2.56
C ARG A 52 -5.95 7.38 -1.89
N ILE A 53 -4.78 7.89 -2.30
CA ILE A 53 -4.24 9.16 -1.82
C ILE A 53 -5.13 10.33 -2.23
N ARG A 54 -5.60 10.37 -3.49
CA ARG A 54 -6.53 11.41 -3.95
C ARG A 54 -7.81 11.43 -3.11
N LYS A 55 -8.42 10.26 -2.90
CA LYS A 55 -9.59 10.13 -2.03
C LYS A 55 -9.30 10.66 -0.62
N PHE A 56 -8.17 10.25 -0.03
CA PHE A 56 -7.79 10.72 1.31
C PHE A 56 -7.58 12.25 1.37
N ALA A 57 -7.02 12.86 0.33
CA ALA A 57 -6.84 14.30 0.27
C ALA A 57 -8.19 15.06 0.19
N GLU A 58 -9.20 14.46 -0.44
CA GLU A 58 -10.53 15.06 -0.60
C GLU A 58 -11.43 14.83 0.61
N THR A 59 -11.42 13.62 1.19
CA THR A 59 -12.39 13.20 2.20
C THR A 59 -11.79 13.03 3.59
N GLY A 60 -10.46 13.02 3.73
CA GLY A 60 -9.77 12.67 4.97
C GLY A 60 -9.91 11.18 5.36
N GLU A 61 -10.49 10.38 4.48
CA GLU A 61 -10.70 8.94 4.60
C GLU A 61 -9.82 8.15 3.68
#